data_AF-A0A2G2QJV0-F1
#
_entry.id   AF-A0A2G2QJV0-F1
#
_cell.length_a   1.000
_cell.length_b   1.000
_cell.length_c   1.000
_cell.angle_alpha   90.00
_cell.angle_beta   90.00
_cell.angle_gamma   90.00
#
_symmetry.space_group_name_H-M   'P 1'
#
loop_
_entity.id
_entity.type
_entity.pdbx_description
1 polymer ?
#
loop_
_entity_poly.entity_id
_entity_poly.type
_entity_poly.pdbx_seq_one_letter_code
_entity_poly.pdbx_strand_id
1 'polypeptide(L)'
;MIKYTPNTRSMLTIKSLFLWLCISLAIMSCGDKDADKKTAEPVAIPTLNEKNSDAFTLNFGHDYYTQLEALVKALNKYQQANDQFGFVHYRNNIWTPKYIKSKNFYQAVLQKNQSYLSKTTIKPLFDRFENLIYIGINLKHAFLDDNQDLMDKTFAEIDHDKKIVATVLESAK
;
A
#
# COMPACT_ATOMS: atom_id res chain seq x y z
N MET A 1 -15.24 -36.95 65.12
CA MET A 1 -16.33 -36.76 64.16
C MET A 1 -16.49 -35.26 63.91
N ILE A 2 -15.87 -34.72 62.86
CA ILE A 2 -15.88 -33.28 62.57
C ILE A 2 -16.97 -33.02 61.50
N LYS A 3 -17.98 -32.23 61.84
CA LYS A 3 -19.03 -31.79 60.90
C LYS A 3 -18.51 -30.61 60.08
N TYR A 4 -18.57 -30.76 58.76
CA TYR A 4 -18.24 -29.70 57.81
C TYR A 4 -19.51 -28.87 57.52
N THR A 5 -19.47 -27.57 57.76
CA THR A 5 -20.51 -26.62 57.31
C THR A 5 -19.98 -25.87 56.08
N PRO A 6 -20.74 -25.80 54.96
CA PRO A 6 -20.31 -25.07 53.78
C PRO A 6 -20.48 -23.57 53.96
N ASN A 7 -19.44 -22.84 53.57
CA ASN A 7 -19.29 -21.40 53.68
C ASN A 7 -20.14 -20.69 52.61
N THR A 8 -21.21 -20.01 53.02
CA THR A 8 -22.17 -19.26 52.17
C THR A 8 -21.65 -17.95 51.60
N ARG A 9 -20.34 -17.65 51.69
CA ARG A 9 -19.75 -16.41 51.18
C ARG A 9 -19.40 -16.40 49.68
N SER A 10 -19.39 -17.56 49.01
CA SER A 10 -18.91 -17.67 47.61
C SER A 10 -19.93 -17.25 46.54
N MET A 11 -21.23 -17.24 46.85
CA MET A 11 -22.27 -16.95 45.85
C MET A 11 -22.57 -15.46 45.64
N LEU A 12 -22.12 -14.57 46.53
CA LEU A 12 -22.42 -13.13 46.42
C LEU A 12 -21.47 -12.40 45.45
N THR A 13 -20.27 -12.94 45.21
CA THR A 13 -19.22 -12.29 44.41
C THR A 13 -19.38 -12.49 42.90
N ILE A 14 -19.95 -13.62 42.46
CA ILE A 14 -20.07 -13.94 41.03
C ILE A 14 -21.16 -13.08 40.35
N LYS A 15 -22.27 -12.82 41.05
CA LYS A 15 -23.35 -11.95 40.53
C LYS A 15 -22.92 -10.48 40.42
N SER A 16 -22.03 -10.03 41.30
CA SER A 16 -21.48 -8.66 41.25
C SER A 16 -20.48 -8.46 40.10
N LEU A 17 -19.72 -9.50 39.73
CA LEU A 17 -18.77 -9.46 38.62
C LEU A 17 -19.47 -9.38 37.25
N PHE A 18 -20.60 -10.09 37.08
CA PHE A 18 -21.39 -10.00 35.86
C PHE A 18 -22.05 -8.63 35.65
N LEU A 19 -22.47 -7.98 36.75
CA LEU A 19 -23.10 -6.65 36.69
C LEU A 19 -22.12 -5.57 36.23
N TRP A 20 -20.85 -5.65 36.65
CA TRP A 20 -19.79 -4.72 36.23
C TRP A 20 -19.37 -4.93 34.78
N LEU A 21 -19.39 -6.18 34.29
CA LEU A 21 -19.09 -6.49 32.89
C LEU A 21 -20.11 -5.86 31.93
N CYS A 22 -21.41 -5.90 32.27
CA CYS A 22 -22.47 -5.32 31.45
C CYS A 22 -22.43 -3.78 31.39
N ILE A 23 -21.98 -3.11 32.47
CA ILE A 23 -21.86 -1.64 32.50
C ILE A 23 -20.67 -1.18 31.62
N SER A 24 -19.60 -1.96 31.54
CA SER A 24 -18.44 -1.65 30.67
C SER A 24 -18.75 -1.76 29.16
N LEU A 25 -19.77 -2.53 28.78
CA LEU A 25 -20.22 -2.66 27.38
C LEU A 25 -21.13 -1.51 26.93
N ALA A 26 -21.68 -0.73 27.87
CA ALA A 26 -22.61 0.37 27.56
C ALA A 26 -21.91 1.71 27.22
N ILE A 27 -20.57 1.78 27.29
CA ILE A 27 -19.81 3.03 27.06
C ILE A 27 -19.19 3.14 25.65
N MET A 28 -19.40 2.15 24.76
CA MET A 28 -19.04 2.23 23.34
C MET A 28 -20.28 2.50 22.47
N SER A 29 -21.08 3.50 22.80
CA SER A 29 -22.04 4.07 21.85
C SER A 29 -22.45 5.47 22.28
N CYS A 30 -21.58 6.45 22.07
CA CYS A 30 -22.01 7.81 21.75
C CYS A 30 -20.81 8.62 21.25
N GLY A 31 -20.91 9.08 20.01
CA GLY A 31 -19.92 9.94 19.40
C GLY A 31 -20.12 10.04 17.90
N ASP A 32 -21.35 10.37 17.49
CA ASP A 32 -21.56 10.98 16.17
C ASP A 32 -20.66 12.21 16.09
N LYS A 33 -19.57 12.04 15.37
CA LYS A 33 -18.98 13.12 14.60
C LYS A 33 -18.98 12.60 13.19
N ASP A 34 -19.93 13.12 12.43
CA ASP A 34 -19.86 13.27 10.99
C ASP A 34 -18.46 13.73 10.59
N ALA A 35 -17.54 12.77 10.46
CA ALA A 35 -16.33 12.95 9.70
C ALA A 35 -16.72 12.70 8.25
N ASP A 36 -17.50 13.65 7.73
CA ASP A 36 -17.44 14.18 6.36
C ASP A 36 -16.74 13.20 5.40
N LYS A 37 -17.37 12.04 5.16
CA LYS A 37 -17.04 11.21 4.02
C LYS A 37 -17.59 11.99 2.83
N LYS A 38 -16.88 13.03 2.44
CA LYS A 38 -16.83 13.45 1.05
C LYS A 38 -16.44 12.20 0.29
N THR A 39 -17.45 11.48 -0.19
CA THR A 39 -17.33 10.47 -1.21
C THR A 39 -16.55 11.15 -2.32
N ALA A 40 -15.24 10.89 -2.37
CA ALA A 40 -14.38 11.47 -3.38
C ALA A 40 -15.05 11.18 -4.72
N GLU A 41 -15.36 12.24 -5.48
CA GLU A 41 -15.98 12.06 -6.78
C GLU A 41 -15.16 11.05 -7.58
N PRO A 42 -15.81 10.11 -8.29
CA PRO A 42 -15.10 9.10 -9.06
C PRO A 42 -14.10 9.79 -10.00
N VAL A 43 -12.81 9.46 -9.86
CA VAL A 43 -11.78 9.98 -10.76
C VAL A 43 -12.14 9.50 -12.17
N ALA A 44 -12.45 10.45 -13.05
CA ALA A 44 -12.83 10.13 -14.42
C ALA A 44 -11.67 9.41 -15.14
N ILE A 45 -11.93 8.21 -15.64
CA ILE A 45 -10.92 7.44 -16.38
C ILE A 45 -10.82 8.01 -17.81
N PRO A 46 -9.67 8.56 -18.23
CA PRO A 46 -9.54 9.15 -19.57
C PRO A 46 -9.68 8.10 -20.67
N THR A 47 -10.24 8.53 -21.81
CA THR A 47 -10.13 7.79 -23.07
C THR A 47 -8.90 8.30 -23.81
N LEU A 48 -7.92 7.43 -24.05
CA LEU A 48 -6.66 7.77 -24.70
C LEU A 48 -6.84 7.87 -26.21
N ASN A 49 -6.16 8.85 -26.80
CA ASN A 49 -6.07 9.09 -28.23
C ASN A 49 -4.79 9.90 -28.51
N GLU A 50 -4.50 10.13 -29.79
CA GLU A 50 -3.29 10.83 -30.25
C GLU A 50 -3.12 12.23 -29.66
N LYS A 51 -4.21 12.90 -29.24
CA LYS A 51 -4.13 14.27 -28.69
C LYS A 51 -3.73 14.31 -27.22
N ASN A 52 -3.87 13.20 -26.49
CA ASN A 52 -3.66 13.18 -25.04
C ASN A 52 -2.71 12.07 -24.56
N SER A 53 -2.31 11.15 -25.44
CA SER A 53 -1.50 9.99 -25.07
C SER A 53 -0.11 10.37 -24.57
N ASP A 54 0.49 11.43 -25.11
CA ASP A 54 1.84 11.83 -24.74
C ASP A 54 1.87 12.47 -23.35
N ALA A 55 0.97 13.42 -23.12
CA ALA A 55 0.77 14.02 -21.80
C ALA A 55 0.40 12.96 -20.74
N PHE A 56 -0.45 11.99 -21.10
CA PHE A 56 -0.75 10.86 -20.23
C PHE A 56 0.51 10.03 -19.92
N THR A 57 1.32 9.72 -20.93
CA THR A 57 2.53 8.90 -20.79
C THR A 57 3.57 9.58 -19.91
N LEU A 58 3.78 10.88 -20.09
CA LEU A 58 4.68 11.68 -19.26
C LEU A 58 4.24 11.70 -17.79
N ASN A 59 2.95 11.95 -17.53
CA ASN A 59 2.40 11.91 -16.18
C ASN A 59 2.51 10.50 -15.55
N PHE A 60 2.25 9.45 -16.34
CA PHE A 60 2.35 8.08 -15.86
C PHE A 60 3.79 7.71 -15.51
N GLY A 61 4.77 8.06 -16.35
CA GLY A 61 6.17 7.85 -16.02
C GLY A 61 6.63 8.66 -14.80
N HIS A 62 6.16 9.90 -14.64
CA HIS A 62 6.44 10.68 -13.43
C HIS A 62 5.89 9.99 -12.16
N ASP A 63 4.68 9.44 -12.22
CA ASP A 63 4.10 8.68 -11.11
C ASP A 63 4.90 7.41 -10.80
N TYR A 64 5.39 6.71 -11.82
CA TYR A 64 6.30 5.57 -11.63
C TYR A 64 7.55 5.99 -10.81
N TYR A 65 8.26 7.03 -11.26
CA TYR A 65 9.46 7.50 -10.57
C TYR A 65 9.15 8.00 -9.16
N THR A 66 8.05 8.74 -8.98
CA THR A 66 7.62 9.24 -7.66
C THR A 66 7.41 8.09 -6.67
N GLN A 67 6.78 6.99 -7.09
CA GLN A 67 6.54 5.85 -6.20
C GLN A 67 7.83 5.09 -5.91
N LEU A 68 8.68 4.87 -6.92
CA LEU A 68 9.98 4.21 -6.75
C LEU A 68 10.91 4.99 -5.82
N GLU A 69 11.04 6.30 -6.03
CA GLU A 69 11.90 7.16 -5.22
C GLU A 69 11.44 7.22 -3.77
N ALA A 70 10.13 7.31 -3.52
CA ALA A 70 9.59 7.28 -2.17
C ALA A 70 9.99 5.99 -1.43
N LEU A 71 9.94 4.84 -2.13
CA LEU A 71 10.30 3.54 -1.59
C LEU A 71 11.81 3.43 -1.29
N VAL A 72 12.66 3.79 -2.26
CA VAL A 72 14.13 3.73 -2.11
C VAL A 72 14.63 4.72 -1.06
N LYS A 73 14.07 5.94 -1.02
CA LYS A 73 14.41 6.94 0.00
C LYS A 73 14.07 6.45 1.40
N ALA A 74 12.91 5.80 1.57
CA ALA A 74 12.54 5.21 2.84
C ALA A 74 13.48 4.08 3.23
N LEU A 75 13.78 3.15 2.31
CA LEU A 75 14.74 2.08 2.56
C LEU A 75 16.07 2.63 3.09
N ASN A 76 16.66 3.60 2.38
CA ASN A 76 17.93 4.22 2.77
C ASN A 76 17.86 4.85 4.17
N LYS A 77 16.78 5.58 4.46
CA LYS A 77 16.55 6.19 5.79
C LYS A 77 16.55 5.13 6.89
N TYR A 78 15.83 4.02 6.69
CA TYR A 78 15.69 2.98 7.70
C TYR A 78 16.93 2.08 7.82
N GLN A 79 17.68 1.87 6.73
CA GLN A 79 18.99 1.22 6.76
C GLN A 79 19.99 2.03 7.59
N GLN A 80 20.06 3.35 7.40
CA GLN A 80 20.92 4.23 8.20
C GLN A 80 20.60 4.20 9.70
N ALA A 81 19.34 3.96 10.04
CA ALA A 81 18.89 3.81 11.42
C ALA A 81 18.95 2.38 11.96
N ASN A 82 19.34 1.39 11.13
CA ASN A 82 19.24 -0.04 11.42
C ASN A 82 17.84 -0.47 11.89
N ASP A 83 16.79 0.09 11.28
CA ASP A 83 15.40 -0.08 11.67
C ASP A 83 14.60 -0.82 10.59
N GLN A 84 14.79 -2.13 10.52
CA GLN A 84 14.11 -3.02 9.57
C GLN A 84 12.58 -2.96 9.73
N PHE A 85 12.09 -2.99 10.98
CA PHE A 85 10.65 -2.96 11.26
C PHE A 85 10.01 -1.62 10.89
N GLY A 86 10.73 -0.51 11.04
CA GLY A 86 10.32 0.79 10.55
C GLY A 86 10.12 0.82 9.03
N PHE A 87 11.02 0.19 8.27
CA PHE A 87 10.83 0.05 6.82
C PHE A 87 9.62 -0.82 6.48
N VAL A 88 9.43 -1.96 7.16
CA VAL A 88 8.23 -2.81 6.98
C VAL A 88 6.95 -2.02 7.25
N HIS A 89 6.92 -1.27 8.35
CA HIS A 89 5.76 -0.47 8.73
C HIS A 89 5.48 0.61 7.69
N TYR A 90 6.50 1.36 7.26
CA TYR A 90 6.37 2.37 6.21
C TYR A 90 5.85 1.76 4.91
N ARG A 91 6.48 0.68 4.44
CA ARG A 91 6.13 0.04 3.16
C ARG A 91 4.69 -0.45 3.19
N ASN A 92 4.25 -1.10 4.27
CA ASN A 92 2.91 -1.69 4.37
C ASN A 92 1.81 -0.66 4.60
N ASN A 93 2.04 0.35 5.44
CA ASN A 93 0.98 1.23 5.92
C ASN A 93 0.99 2.62 5.26
N ILE A 94 2.11 3.04 4.66
CA ILE A 94 2.24 4.36 4.04
C ILE A 94 2.37 4.21 2.52
N TRP A 95 3.37 3.46 2.07
CA TRP A 95 3.66 3.34 0.64
C TRP A 95 2.61 2.50 -0.10
N THR A 96 2.29 1.29 0.41
CA THR A 96 1.37 0.37 -0.27
C THR A 96 -0.01 0.98 -0.53
N PRO A 97 -0.69 1.64 0.43
CA PRO A 97 -2.00 2.25 0.14
C PRO A 97 -1.94 3.34 -0.92
N LYS A 98 -0.89 4.18 -0.91
CA LYS A 98 -0.68 5.22 -1.93
C LYS A 98 -0.45 4.59 -3.30
N TYR A 99 0.40 3.58 -3.38
CA TYR A 99 0.68 2.82 -4.59
C TYR A 99 -0.61 2.16 -5.15
N ILE A 100 -1.39 1.47 -4.31
CA ILE A 100 -2.62 0.78 -4.72
C ILE A 100 -3.64 1.77 -5.30
N LYS A 101 -3.76 2.98 -4.74
CA LYS A 101 -4.63 4.03 -5.32
C LYS A 101 -4.21 4.37 -6.76
N SER A 102 -2.93 4.62 -7.01
CA SER A 102 -2.42 4.88 -8.36
C SER A 102 -2.54 3.66 -9.27
N LYS A 103 -2.22 2.45 -8.76
CA LYS A 103 -2.33 1.19 -9.50
C LYS A 103 -3.75 0.99 -10.03
N ASN A 104 -4.75 1.17 -9.17
CA ASN A 104 -6.15 0.98 -9.55
C ASN A 104 -6.57 1.97 -10.65
N PHE A 105 -6.12 3.23 -10.58
CA PHE A 105 -6.34 4.21 -11.64
C PHE A 105 -5.73 3.74 -12.97
N TYR A 106 -4.46 3.36 -12.98
CA TYR A 106 -3.79 2.92 -14.21
C TYR A 106 -4.36 1.60 -14.76
N GLN A 107 -4.76 0.66 -13.90
CA GLN A 107 -5.45 -0.55 -14.34
C GLN A 107 -6.80 -0.24 -14.99
N ALA A 108 -7.56 0.72 -14.46
CA ALA A 108 -8.80 1.16 -15.08
C ALA A 108 -8.56 1.84 -16.45
N VAL A 109 -7.48 2.64 -16.58
CA VAL A 109 -7.07 3.21 -17.87
C VAL A 109 -6.68 2.10 -18.86
N LEU A 110 -5.91 1.10 -18.42
CA LEU A 110 -5.51 -0.04 -19.26
C LEU A 110 -6.73 -0.79 -19.78
N GLN A 111 -7.69 -1.10 -18.90
CA GLN A 111 -8.93 -1.81 -19.25
C GLN A 111 -9.78 -1.01 -20.23
N LYS A 112 -9.98 0.29 -19.97
CA LYS A 112 -10.79 1.15 -20.84
C LYS A 112 -10.18 1.35 -22.23
N ASN A 113 -8.86 1.31 -22.34
CA ASN A 113 -8.14 1.72 -23.55
C ASN A 113 -7.39 0.58 -24.26
N GLN A 114 -7.74 -0.69 -24.00
CA GLN A 114 -7.02 -1.87 -24.56
C GLN A 114 -6.80 -1.78 -26.07
N SER A 115 -7.81 -1.39 -26.84
CA SER A 115 -7.74 -1.31 -28.31
C SER A 115 -6.79 -0.22 -28.82
N TYR A 116 -6.70 0.90 -28.10
CA TYR A 116 -5.73 1.95 -28.40
C TYR A 116 -4.32 1.50 -27.99
N LEU A 117 -4.19 1.03 -26.75
CA LEU A 117 -2.90 0.66 -26.15
C LEU A 117 -2.20 -0.50 -26.87
N SER A 118 -2.94 -1.43 -27.48
CA SER A 118 -2.36 -2.53 -28.27
C SER A 118 -1.60 -2.08 -29.52
N LYS A 119 -1.76 -0.81 -29.92
CA LYS A 119 -1.10 -0.20 -31.09
C LYS A 119 -0.06 0.85 -30.72
N THR A 120 0.16 1.08 -29.42
CA THR A 120 1.08 2.13 -28.93
C THR A 120 2.23 1.55 -28.13
N THR A 121 3.29 2.32 -28.00
CA THR A 121 4.48 1.99 -27.19
C THR A 121 4.27 2.23 -25.69
N ILE A 122 3.09 2.64 -25.24
CA ILE A 122 2.80 3.01 -23.85
C ILE A 122 2.65 1.78 -22.96
N LYS A 123 2.22 0.64 -23.53
CA LYS A 123 1.88 -0.58 -22.76
C LYS A 123 2.95 -1.03 -21.74
N PRO A 124 4.27 -1.02 -22.06
CA PRO A 124 5.30 -1.39 -21.09
C PRO A 124 5.27 -0.61 -19.78
N LEU A 125 4.81 0.65 -19.75
CA LEU A 125 4.69 1.41 -18.48
C LEU A 125 3.75 0.73 -17.49
N PHE A 126 2.66 0.12 -17.96
CA PHE A 126 1.70 -0.56 -17.08
C PHE A 126 2.37 -1.76 -16.39
N ASP A 127 3.12 -2.54 -17.14
CA ASP A 127 3.81 -3.71 -16.62
C ASP A 127 4.92 -3.30 -15.63
N ARG A 128 5.64 -2.20 -15.91
CA ARG A 128 6.66 -1.65 -14.99
C ARG A 128 6.06 -1.03 -13.73
N PHE A 129 4.92 -0.35 -13.85
CA PHE A 129 4.22 0.18 -12.69
C PHE A 129 3.62 -0.92 -11.81
N GLU A 130 3.12 -2.00 -12.41
CA GLU A 130 2.72 -3.18 -11.65
C GLU A 130 3.91 -3.80 -10.91
N ASN A 131 5.10 -3.78 -11.52
CA ASN A 131 6.29 -4.39 -10.93
C ASN A 131 6.77 -3.74 -9.62
N LEU A 132 6.40 -2.47 -9.37
CA LEU A 132 6.78 -1.75 -8.16
C LEU A 132 6.36 -2.48 -6.86
N ILE A 133 5.25 -3.24 -6.88
CA ILE A 133 4.84 -4.00 -5.69
C ILE A 133 5.83 -5.12 -5.37
N TYR A 134 6.38 -5.79 -6.39
CA TYR A 134 7.35 -6.87 -6.23
C TYR A 134 8.70 -6.33 -5.81
N ILE A 135 9.13 -5.20 -6.38
CA ILE A 135 10.29 -4.44 -5.89
C ILE A 135 10.13 -4.13 -4.39
N GLY A 136 8.98 -3.58 -3.98
CA GLY A 136 8.71 -3.31 -2.56
C GLY A 136 8.56 -4.54 -1.66
N ILE A 137 8.25 -5.72 -2.21
CA ILE A 137 8.32 -7.01 -1.49
C ILE A 137 9.78 -7.43 -1.33
N ASN A 138 10.56 -7.41 -2.39
CA ASN A 138 11.93 -7.89 -2.39
C ASN A 138 12.82 -7.00 -1.52
N LEU A 139 12.71 -5.68 -1.61
CA LEU A 139 13.45 -4.76 -0.72
C LEU A 139 13.12 -5.02 0.76
N LYS A 140 11.86 -5.34 1.07
CA LYS A 140 11.41 -5.63 2.44
C LYS A 140 12.05 -6.92 2.96
N HIS A 141 12.01 -8.00 2.17
CA HIS A 141 12.64 -9.27 2.56
C HIS A 141 14.16 -9.15 2.60
N ALA A 142 14.77 -8.51 1.60
CA ALA A 142 16.20 -8.28 1.55
C ALA A 142 16.70 -7.55 2.79
N PHE A 143 16.00 -6.50 3.22
CA PHE A 143 16.41 -5.77 4.41
C PHE A 143 16.12 -6.53 5.71
N LEU A 144 14.96 -7.19 5.85
CA LEU A 144 14.63 -7.97 7.05
C LEU A 144 15.57 -9.15 7.28
N ASP A 145 15.90 -9.87 6.21
CA ASP A 145 16.62 -11.14 6.27
C ASP A 145 18.14 -10.94 6.06
N ASP A 146 18.61 -9.69 6.04
CA ASP A 146 20.00 -9.31 5.74
C ASP A 146 20.54 -9.97 4.45
N ASN A 147 19.68 -10.06 3.44
CA ASN A 147 19.95 -10.77 2.19
C ASN A 147 20.43 -9.80 1.11
N GLN A 148 21.75 -9.62 1.05
CA GLN A 148 22.41 -8.73 0.10
C GLN A 148 22.22 -9.16 -1.37
N ASP A 149 22.22 -10.46 -1.68
CA ASP A 149 22.01 -10.95 -3.05
C ASP A 149 20.62 -10.56 -3.57
N LEU A 150 19.58 -10.68 -2.72
CA LEU A 150 18.24 -10.21 -3.07
C LEU A 150 18.20 -8.68 -3.21
N MET A 151 18.93 -7.95 -2.36
CA MET A 151 19.04 -6.49 -2.47
C MET A 151 19.63 -6.08 -3.83
N ASP A 152 20.76 -6.66 -4.21
CA ASP A 152 21.48 -6.35 -5.45
C ASP A 152 20.65 -6.70 -6.69
N LYS A 153 20.00 -7.88 -6.69
CA LYS A 153 19.08 -8.29 -7.76
C LYS A 153 17.91 -7.33 -7.91
N THR A 154 17.35 -6.86 -6.79
CA THR A 154 16.23 -5.92 -6.81
C THR A 154 16.66 -4.56 -7.36
N PHE A 155 17.87 -4.08 -7.05
CA PHE A 155 18.39 -2.85 -7.65
C PHE A 155 18.71 -3.00 -9.15
N ALA A 156 19.21 -4.16 -9.57
CA ALA A 156 19.39 -4.45 -11.00
C ALA A 156 18.04 -4.45 -11.76
N GLU A 157 17.00 -5.00 -11.15
CA GLU A 157 15.63 -4.96 -11.67
C GLU A 157 15.09 -3.52 -11.75
N ILE A 158 15.30 -2.71 -10.70
CA ILE A 158 14.97 -1.28 -10.70
C ILE A 158 15.65 -0.57 -11.88
N ASP A 159 16.95 -0.79 -12.09
CA ASP A 159 17.70 -0.13 -13.16
C ASP A 159 17.22 -0.57 -14.54
N HIS A 160 16.87 -1.84 -14.71
CA HIS A 160 16.26 -2.35 -15.93
C HIS A 160 14.90 -1.69 -16.20
N ASP A 161 14.03 -1.60 -15.19
CA ASP A 161 12.71 -0.99 -15.32
C ASP A 161 12.81 0.50 -15.65
N LYS A 162 13.73 1.23 -15.01
CA LYS A 162 13.98 2.65 -15.30
C LYS A 162 14.38 2.88 -16.76
N LYS A 163 15.21 1.99 -17.34
CA LYS A 163 15.58 2.07 -18.76
C LYS A 163 14.36 1.91 -19.66
N ILE A 164 13.50 0.94 -19.38
CA ILE A 164 12.26 0.73 -20.16
C ILE A 164 11.35 1.96 -20.05
N VAL A 165 11.13 2.47 -18.84
CA VAL A 165 10.30 3.66 -18.62
C VAL A 165 10.88 4.86 -19.37
N ALA A 166 12.20 5.08 -19.31
CA ALA A 166 12.87 6.16 -20.04
C ALA A 166 12.66 6.05 -21.55
N THR A 167 12.85 4.87 -22.15
CA THR A 167 12.62 4.64 -23.59
C THR A 167 11.19 5.00 -24.01
N VAL A 168 10.19 4.63 -23.21
CA VAL A 168 8.80 4.93 -23.54
C VAL A 168 8.52 6.43 -23.37
N LEU A 169 9.06 7.07 -22.33
CA LEU A 169 8.95 8.52 -22.14
C LEU A 169 9.60 9.32 -23.27
N GLU A 170 10.73 8.85 -23.80
CA GLU A 170 11.39 9.47 -24.95
C GLU A 170 10.56 9.40 -26.23
N SER A 171 9.71 8.38 -26.34
CA SER A 171 8.79 8.18 -27.47
C SER A 171 7.53 9.05 -27.39
N ALA A 172 7.26 9.68 -26.24
CA ALA A 172 6.07 10.49 -25.98
C ALA A 172 6.34 11.99 -26.17
N LYS A 173 6.99 12.36 -27.29
CA LYS A 173 7.44 13.73 -27.60
C LYS A 173 6.85 14.27 -28.89
#